data_AF-A0A1Y2DLM5-F1
#
_entry.id   AF-A0A1Y2DLM5-F1
#
_cell.length_a   1.000
_cell.length_b   1.000
_cell.length_c   1.000
_cell.angle_alpha   90.00
_cell.angle_beta   90.00
_cell.angle_gamma   90.00
#
_symmetry.space_group_name_H-M   'P 1'
#
loop_
_entity.id
_entity.type
_entity.pdbx_description
1 polymer ?
#
loop_
_entity_poly.entity_id
_entity_poly.type
_entity_poly.pdbx_seq_one_letter_code
_entity_poly.pdbx_strand_id
1 'polypeptide(L)'
;MNCASKNCKVPLTLFREDKRTEVISKFCHQHTCNEFFKTGCDLKKMPHDVVCYLHIKCRIIDCTNGRLQYLDDHDPSETPQYQRESYCADHKFPMPQCPEPKARTNQGQFYAFCTKHKWFLDTCRYEGCVQRSLEGRDFCPKHKCANSECPIIVVPQSAFCVQHGKCMWPGCNGTKPNEAHNGGYSDFCRIHLTCNTQLCNEVKIKGSLHCVKHTCLERDCEESTGSHQFCDNHRCEYQKCEHAKAWLSRGRKNNLCALHNYRSKNCQLPVSEMELYRKTQEVKMEKLCLHHFTAQLEEAGGDKERVKSKTQIDKLTMQLRDGYEQLAQHDRRLKELESHKSKSAGWFGA
;
A
#
# COMPACT_ATOMS: atom_id res chain seq x y z
N MET A 1 57.03 -21.42 54.29
CA MET A 1 56.69 -22.27 53.12
C MET A 1 57.09 -21.51 51.86
N ASN A 2 57.58 -22.20 50.81
CA ASN A 2 58.03 -21.57 49.56
C ASN A 2 56.98 -21.71 48.46
N CYS A 3 57.02 -20.83 47.46
CA CYS A 3 56.16 -20.90 46.28
C CYS A 3 56.26 -22.26 45.57
N ALA A 4 55.12 -22.88 45.24
CA ALA A 4 55.08 -24.15 44.50
C ALA A 4 55.48 -24.05 43.01
N SER A 5 55.81 -22.85 42.51
CA SER A 5 56.27 -22.67 41.13
C SER A 5 57.72 -23.15 41.00
N LYS A 6 57.98 -24.02 40.02
CA LYS A 6 59.35 -24.47 39.70
C LYS A 6 60.26 -23.25 39.52
N ASN A 7 61.39 -23.23 40.22
CA ASN A 7 62.40 -22.16 40.23
C ASN A 7 62.03 -20.86 40.97
N CYS A 8 60.89 -20.77 41.67
CA CYS A 8 60.55 -19.61 42.49
C CYS A 8 60.97 -19.82 43.95
N LYS A 9 61.95 -19.05 44.42
CA LYS A 9 62.40 -19.08 45.83
C LYS A 9 61.67 -18.08 46.73
N VAL A 10 60.67 -17.38 46.21
CA VAL A 10 59.91 -16.37 46.97
C VAL A 10 59.07 -17.08 48.04
N PRO A 11 59.13 -16.65 49.31
CA PRO A 11 58.31 -17.22 50.37
C PRO A 11 56.82 -17.00 50.09
N LEU A 12 55.96 -17.89 50.59
CA LEU A 12 54.52 -17.69 50.49
C LEU A 12 54.13 -16.42 51.25
N THR A 13 53.35 -15.58 50.59
CA THR A 13 52.80 -14.36 51.18
C THR A 13 51.52 -14.76 51.93
N LEU A 14 51.43 -14.42 53.21
CA LEU A 14 50.16 -14.45 53.93
C LEU A 14 49.29 -13.34 53.35
N PHE A 15 48.15 -13.70 52.78
CA PHE A 15 47.21 -12.71 52.27
C PHE A 15 46.10 -12.51 53.29
N ARG A 16 45.80 -11.24 53.58
CA ARG A 16 44.66 -10.84 54.41
C ARG A 16 43.54 -10.41 53.48
N GLU A 17 42.51 -11.24 53.39
CA GLU A 17 41.31 -10.95 52.60
C GLU A 17 40.41 -9.96 53.36
N ASP A 18 40.35 -10.09 54.68
CA ASP A 18 39.71 -9.18 55.63
C ASP A 18 40.50 -9.14 56.95
N LYS A 19 40.19 -8.22 57.87
CA LYS A 19 40.86 -8.09 59.19
C LYS A 19 40.87 -9.37 60.05
N ARG A 20 40.20 -10.45 59.65
CA ARG A 20 39.94 -11.65 60.47
C ARG A 20 40.32 -12.98 59.82
N THR A 21 40.58 -13.04 58.51
CA THR A 21 40.85 -14.30 57.80
C THR A 21 42.16 -14.21 57.03
N GLU A 22 43.12 -15.05 57.42
CA GLU A 22 44.37 -15.23 56.68
C GLU A 22 44.21 -16.45 55.75
N VAL A 23 44.35 -16.21 54.45
CA VAL A 23 44.32 -17.26 53.42
C VAL A 23 45.69 -17.37 52.78
N ILE A 24 46.17 -18.60 52.62
CA ILE A 24 47.50 -18.91 52.09
C ILE A 24 47.35 -19.57 50.73
N SER A 25 47.81 -18.88 49.68
CA SER A 25 47.96 -19.48 48.36
C SER A 25 49.16 -20.44 48.33
N LYS A 26 49.08 -21.50 47.52
CA LYS A 26 50.23 -22.39 47.24
C LYS A 26 51.32 -21.67 46.42
N PHE A 27 51.02 -20.48 45.91
CA PHE A 27 51.91 -19.66 45.08
C PHE A 27 52.21 -18.32 45.76
N CYS A 28 53.36 -17.71 45.45
CA CYS A 28 53.64 -16.34 45.90
C CYS A 28 52.75 -15.33 45.16
N HIS A 29 52.76 -14.06 45.57
CA HIS A 29 51.97 -13.01 44.92
C HIS A 29 52.23 -12.91 43.40
N GLN A 30 53.49 -13.10 42.97
CA GLN A 30 53.84 -13.10 41.56
C GLN A 30 53.34 -14.31 40.78
N HIS A 31 52.85 -15.38 41.40
CA HIS A 31 52.41 -16.59 40.72
C HIS A 31 50.96 -16.96 40.99
N THR A 32 50.32 -16.29 41.96
CA THR A 32 48.92 -16.52 42.31
C THR A 32 48.01 -15.86 41.28
N CYS A 33 46.93 -16.55 40.89
CA CYS A 33 45.89 -16.01 40.02
C CYS A 33 45.14 -14.85 40.73
N ASN A 34 44.88 -13.73 40.03
CA ASN A 34 44.16 -12.59 40.63
C ASN A 34 42.75 -12.95 41.14
N GLU A 35 42.10 -13.95 40.54
CA GLU A 35 40.80 -14.46 41.00
C GLU A 35 40.89 -15.29 42.31
N PHE A 36 42.08 -15.50 42.90
CA PHE A 36 42.24 -16.20 44.19
C PHE A 36 41.41 -15.54 45.30
N PHE A 37 41.44 -14.21 45.42
CA PHE A 37 40.67 -13.46 46.43
C PHE A 37 39.18 -13.31 46.12
N LYS A 38 38.73 -13.72 44.93
CA LYS A 38 37.32 -13.60 44.54
C LYS A 38 36.62 -14.95 44.55
N THR A 39 37.36 -16.00 44.21
CA THR A 39 36.82 -17.34 43.94
C THR A 39 37.56 -18.46 44.64
N GLY A 40 38.64 -18.16 45.38
CA GLY A 40 39.50 -19.17 46.00
C GLY A 40 40.41 -19.92 45.01
N CYS A 41 40.65 -19.35 43.81
CA CYS A 41 41.43 -19.99 42.75
C CYS A 41 42.88 -20.34 43.16
N ASP A 42 43.16 -21.61 43.37
CA ASP A 42 44.48 -22.09 43.80
C ASP A 42 45.42 -22.44 42.64
N LEU A 43 45.14 -21.95 41.42
CA LEU A 43 45.94 -22.24 40.23
C LEU A 43 47.03 -21.18 39.99
N LYS A 44 48.14 -21.64 39.39
CA LYS A 44 49.24 -20.79 38.95
C LYS A 44 48.80 -19.88 37.80
N LYS A 45 49.14 -18.60 37.86
CA LYS A 45 48.96 -17.67 36.74
C LYS A 45 49.88 -18.01 35.56
N MET A 46 49.45 -17.70 34.34
CA MET A 46 50.26 -17.91 33.13
C MET A 46 51.43 -16.91 33.06
N PRO A 47 52.54 -17.24 32.38
CA PRO A 47 53.58 -16.25 32.08
C PRO A 47 52.96 -15.04 31.36
N HIS A 48 53.28 -13.82 31.81
CA HIS A 48 52.78 -12.55 31.28
C HIS A 48 51.27 -12.30 31.43
N ASP A 49 50.58 -13.08 32.27
CA ASP A 49 49.17 -12.89 32.57
C ASP A 49 48.95 -12.61 34.06
N VAL A 50 47.78 -12.04 34.34
CA VAL A 50 47.30 -11.77 35.70
C VAL A 50 46.42 -12.91 36.23
N VAL A 51 46.05 -13.87 35.39
CA VAL A 51 45.17 -14.99 35.73
C VAL A 51 45.71 -16.35 35.25
N CYS A 52 45.11 -17.45 35.75
CA CYS A 52 45.42 -18.81 35.34
C CYS A 52 44.64 -19.24 34.07
N TYR A 53 45.02 -20.38 33.49
CA TYR A 53 44.41 -20.91 32.25
C TYR A 53 42.89 -21.20 32.33
N LEU A 54 42.31 -21.35 33.54
CA LEU A 54 40.85 -21.45 33.69
C LEU A 54 40.20 -20.07 33.59
N HIS A 55 40.83 -19.06 34.17
CA HIS A 55 40.31 -17.70 34.23
C HIS A 55 40.58 -16.86 32.98
N ILE A 56 41.39 -17.36 32.03
CA ILE A 56 41.45 -16.77 30.68
C ILE A 56 40.23 -17.12 29.82
N LYS A 57 39.48 -18.17 30.15
CA LYS A 57 38.36 -18.66 29.31
C LYS A 57 37.09 -17.85 29.55
N CYS A 58 36.28 -17.73 28.51
CA CYS A 58 34.96 -17.12 28.59
C CYS A 58 34.11 -17.80 29.69
N ARG A 59 33.34 -17.01 30.46
CA ARG A 59 32.48 -17.53 31.53
C ARG A 59 31.23 -18.26 31.05
N ILE A 60 30.95 -18.26 29.74
CA ILE A 60 29.83 -19.02 29.16
C ILE A 60 30.17 -20.52 29.18
N ILE A 61 29.25 -21.32 29.73
CA ILE A 61 29.37 -22.79 29.77
C ILE A 61 29.59 -23.32 28.36
N ASP A 62 30.54 -24.25 28.21
CA ASP A 62 30.96 -24.86 26.94
C ASP A 62 31.68 -23.93 25.95
N CYS A 63 31.95 -22.67 26.30
CA CYS A 63 32.77 -21.80 25.46
C CYS A 63 34.26 -22.06 25.66
N THR A 64 34.96 -22.40 24.59
CA THR A 64 36.42 -22.59 24.59
C THR A 64 37.20 -21.31 24.28
N ASN A 65 36.52 -20.22 23.89
CA ASN A 65 37.16 -18.97 23.49
C ASN A 65 37.72 -18.22 24.71
N GLY A 66 38.84 -17.53 24.49
CA GLY A 66 39.44 -16.65 25.49
C GLY A 66 38.61 -15.39 25.73
N ARG A 67 38.62 -14.89 26.96
CA ARG A 67 38.10 -13.55 27.30
C ARG A 67 38.84 -12.49 26.49
N LEU A 68 38.11 -11.43 26.12
CA LEU A 68 38.75 -10.26 25.50
C LEU A 68 39.82 -9.70 26.43
N GLN A 69 40.94 -9.33 25.84
CA GLN A 69 42.12 -8.82 26.51
C GLN A 69 42.54 -7.53 25.83
N TYR A 70 42.79 -6.51 26.62
CA TYR A 70 43.36 -5.25 26.15
C TYR A 70 44.51 -4.87 27.06
N LEU A 71 45.51 -4.23 26.47
CA LEU A 71 46.60 -3.65 27.23
C LEU A 71 46.05 -2.41 27.94
N ASP A 72 46.29 -2.31 29.23
CA ASP A 72 45.96 -1.10 29.97
C ASP A 72 46.99 -0.02 29.62
N ASP A 73 46.52 1.13 29.12
CA ASP A 73 47.37 2.28 28.77
C ASP A 73 47.77 3.05 30.04
N HIS A 74 48.37 2.35 31.01
CA HIS A 74 48.94 2.93 32.22
C HIS A 74 50.38 3.43 31.99
N ASP A 75 50.92 4.12 32.99
CA ASP A 75 52.21 4.82 32.96
C ASP A 75 53.31 3.96 32.31
N PRO A 76 54.06 4.49 31.31
CA PRO A 76 55.14 3.74 30.63
C PRO A 76 56.26 3.26 31.56
N SER A 77 56.33 3.75 32.81
CA SER A 77 57.24 3.24 33.84
C SER A 77 56.74 1.98 34.55
N GLU A 78 55.47 1.62 34.41
CA GLU A 78 54.90 0.39 34.96
C GLU A 78 54.97 -0.77 33.95
N THR A 79 55.06 -1.99 34.48
CA THR A 79 54.98 -3.17 33.63
C THR A 79 53.58 -3.26 33.04
N PRO A 80 53.41 -3.37 31.70
CA PRO A 80 52.10 -3.36 31.07
C PRO A 80 51.20 -4.45 31.67
N GLN A 81 50.05 -4.06 32.18
CA GLN A 81 49.07 -4.98 32.72
C GLN A 81 47.97 -5.21 31.67
N TYR A 82 47.56 -6.46 31.54
CA TYR A 82 46.43 -6.80 30.68
C TYR A 82 45.15 -6.80 31.50
N GLN A 83 44.20 -5.95 31.12
CA GLN A 83 42.84 -6.07 31.60
C GLN A 83 42.06 -7.08 30.75
N ARG A 84 41.10 -7.75 31.39
CA ARG A 84 40.27 -8.77 30.76
C ARG A 84 38.80 -8.51 31.03
N GLU A 85 37.99 -8.67 30.00
CA GLU A 85 36.54 -8.66 30.17
C GLU A 85 36.02 -10.02 30.65
N SER A 86 34.80 -10.05 31.17
CA SER A 86 34.16 -11.29 31.64
C SER A 86 33.88 -12.30 30.52
N TYR A 87 33.80 -11.85 29.25
CA TYR A 87 33.38 -12.65 28.10
C TYR A 87 34.30 -12.49 26.87
N CYS A 88 34.20 -13.42 25.93
CA CYS A 88 34.88 -13.32 24.62
C CYS A 88 34.12 -12.39 23.66
N ALA A 89 34.68 -12.10 22.49
CA ALA A 89 34.05 -11.25 21.46
C ALA A 89 32.65 -11.73 21.05
N ASP A 90 32.45 -13.05 20.95
CA ASP A 90 31.17 -13.62 20.51
C ASP A 90 30.08 -13.46 21.56
N HIS A 91 30.44 -13.47 22.84
CA HIS A 91 29.51 -13.43 23.96
C HIS A 91 29.39 -12.05 24.63
N LYS A 92 30.32 -11.13 24.35
CA LYS A 92 30.27 -9.75 24.85
C LYS A 92 29.06 -9.03 24.24
N PHE A 93 28.21 -8.47 25.08
CA PHE A 93 27.15 -7.59 24.61
C PHE A 93 27.79 -6.26 24.12
N PRO A 94 27.50 -5.80 22.89
CA PRO A 94 28.18 -4.64 22.29
C PRO A 94 27.91 -3.29 22.99
N MET A 95 26.94 -3.20 23.92
CA MET A 95 26.67 -1.95 24.63
C MET A 95 27.81 -1.64 25.61
N PRO A 96 28.44 -0.46 25.52
CA PRO A 96 29.44 -0.03 26.49
C PRO A 96 28.88 -0.11 27.91
N GLN A 97 29.73 -0.53 28.86
CA GLN A 97 29.42 -0.63 30.30
C GLN A 97 28.41 -1.70 30.74
N CYS A 98 27.85 -2.52 29.84
CA CYS A 98 27.03 -3.65 30.26
C CYS A 98 27.91 -4.88 30.57
N PRO A 99 27.92 -5.37 31.83
CA PRO A 99 28.75 -6.52 32.21
C PRO A 99 28.05 -7.86 31.94
N GLU A 100 26.91 -7.87 31.24
CA GLU A 100 26.13 -9.08 30.96
C GLU A 100 26.49 -9.66 29.59
N PRO A 101 26.45 -11.00 29.42
CA PRO A 101 26.68 -11.60 28.12
C PRO A 101 25.45 -11.45 27.22
N LYS A 102 25.63 -11.69 25.92
CA LYS A 102 24.50 -11.91 25.00
C LYS A 102 23.57 -13.01 25.54
N ALA A 103 22.27 -12.78 25.45
CA ALA A 103 21.25 -13.75 25.83
C ALA A 103 21.27 -14.96 24.88
N ARG A 104 20.95 -16.14 25.38
CA ARG A 104 20.93 -17.39 24.60
C ARG A 104 19.51 -17.75 24.18
N THR A 105 19.34 -18.25 22.96
CA THR A 105 18.09 -18.86 22.47
C THR A 105 17.96 -20.28 23.03
N ASN A 106 16.76 -20.85 22.98
CA ASN A 106 16.54 -22.27 23.32
C ASN A 106 17.32 -23.24 22.41
N GLN A 107 17.74 -22.79 21.23
CA GLN A 107 18.55 -23.54 20.27
C GLN A 107 20.06 -23.34 20.46
N GLY A 108 20.46 -22.60 21.50
CA GLY A 108 21.86 -22.38 21.84
C GLY A 108 22.55 -21.23 21.10
N GLN A 109 21.84 -20.52 20.21
CA GLN A 109 22.36 -19.33 19.51
C GLN A 109 22.33 -18.10 20.43
N PHE A 110 23.15 -17.08 20.14
CA PHE A 110 23.19 -15.85 20.93
C PHE A 110 22.42 -14.71 20.25
N TYR A 111 21.57 -14.03 21.00
CA TYR A 111 20.92 -12.79 20.57
C TYR A 111 21.93 -11.64 20.51
N ALA A 112 21.61 -10.59 19.77
CA ALA A 112 22.41 -9.36 19.77
C ALA A 112 22.31 -8.56 21.09
N PHE A 113 21.49 -8.99 22.04
CA PHE A 113 21.18 -8.31 23.31
C PHE A 113 21.41 -9.20 24.53
N CYS A 114 21.66 -8.60 25.70
CA CYS A 114 21.68 -9.34 26.97
C CYS A 114 20.27 -9.44 27.59
N THR A 115 20.11 -10.28 28.61
CA THR A 115 18.81 -10.51 29.28
C THR A 115 18.24 -9.24 29.93
N LYS A 116 19.10 -8.37 30.47
CA LYS A 116 18.71 -7.08 31.08
C LYS A 116 18.35 -6.01 30.05
N HIS A 117 18.95 -6.04 28.86
CA HIS A 117 18.72 -5.07 27.79
C HIS A 117 17.83 -5.60 26.66
N LYS A 118 17.11 -6.70 26.89
CA LYS A 118 16.10 -7.23 25.96
C LYS A 118 15.06 -6.18 25.56
N TRP A 119 14.73 -5.28 26.48
CA TRP A 119 13.73 -4.23 26.29
C TRP A 119 14.27 -2.95 25.64
N PHE A 120 15.59 -2.76 25.64
CA PHE A 120 16.22 -1.49 25.24
C PHE A 120 16.50 -1.39 23.75
N LEU A 121 16.49 -2.52 23.05
CA LEU A 121 16.56 -2.54 21.61
C LEU A 121 15.13 -2.68 21.12
N ASP A 122 14.62 -1.61 20.53
CA ASP A 122 13.51 -1.55 19.59
C ASP A 122 13.43 -2.84 18.77
N THR A 123 12.86 -3.92 19.29
CA THR A 123 12.84 -5.21 18.62
C THR A 123 11.39 -5.57 18.47
N CYS A 124 11.04 -6.02 17.28
CA CYS A 124 9.66 -6.35 16.98
C CYS A 124 9.15 -7.38 17.98
N ARG A 125 8.06 -7.05 18.68
CA ARG A 125 7.41 -7.91 19.68
C ARG A 125 6.73 -9.15 19.07
N TYR A 126 6.77 -9.32 17.75
CA TYR A 126 6.31 -10.52 17.07
C TYR A 126 7.26 -11.69 17.38
N GLU A 127 6.69 -12.81 17.82
CA GLU A 127 7.47 -13.99 18.22
C GLU A 127 8.39 -14.46 17.10
N GLY A 128 9.69 -14.57 17.39
CA GLY A 128 10.72 -14.95 16.41
C GLY A 128 11.18 -13.85 15.46
N CYS A 129 10.61 -12.64 15.52
CA CYS A 129 11.11 -11.52 14.71
C CYS A 129 12.32 -10.86 15.34
N VAL A 130 13.44 -10.81 14.61
CA VAL A 130 14.69 -10.14 15.03
C VAL A 130 14.83 -8.72 14.47
N GLN A 131 13.83 -8.22 13.74
CA GLN A 131 13.91 -6.89 13.13
C GLN A 131 13.68 -5.78 14.15
N ARG A 132 14.26 -4.61 13.87
CA ARG A 132 14.08 -3.43 14.69
C ARG A 132 12.62 -2.95 14.65
N SER A 133 12.00 -2.67 15.79
CA SER A 133 10.71 -1.98 15.84
C SER A 133 10.88 -0.53 15.39
N LEU A 134 9.78 0.09 14.93
CA LEU A 134 9.79 1.51 14.63
C LEU A 134 9.90 2.31 15.93
N GLU A 135 10.58 3.45 15.90
CA GLU A 135 10.74 4.32 17.08
C GLU A 135 9.36 4.68 17.67
N GLY A 136 9.19 4.41 18.97
CA GLY A 136 7.92 4.57 19.68
C GLY A 136 6.85 3.53 19.36
N ARG A 137 7.19 2.40 18.73
CA ARG A 137 6.25 1.31 18.41
C ARG A 137 6.79 -0.07 18.80
N ASP A 138 5.86 -0.98 19.07
CA ASP A 138 6.14 -2.38 19.46
C ASP A 138 6.55 -3.29 18.27
N PHE A 139 6.33 -2.88 17.02
CA PHE A 139 6.47 -3.75 15.84
C PHE A 139 7.33 -3.15 14.73
N CYS A 140 8.03 -4.00 13.96
CA CYS A 140 8.80 -3.60 12.78
C CYS A 140 7.88 -3.30 11.59
N PRO A 141 8.39 -2.64 10.52
CA PRO A 141 7.60 -2.34 9.32
C PRO A 141 6.89 -3.56 8.71
N LYS A 142 7.51 -4.75 8.76
CA LYS A 142 6.91 -6.00 8.25
C LYS A 142 5.71 -6.52 9.06
N HIS A 143 5.61 -6.14 10.33
CA HIS A 143 4.56 -6.63 11.24
C HIS A 143 3.58 -5.52 11.66
N LYS A 144 3.76 -4.32 11.10
CA LYS A 144 2.86 -3.19 11.30
C LYS A 144 1.66 -3.32 10.36
N CYS A 145 0.45 -3.18 10.92
CA CYS A 145 -0.77 -3.09 10.11
C CYS A 145 -0.69 -1.87 9.17
N ALA A 146 -1.04 -2.06 7.90
CA ALA A 146 -0.99 -0.99 6.90
C ALA A 146 -1.93 0.19 7.23
N ASN A 147 -2.95 -0.04 8.06
CA ASN A 147 -3.70 1.05 8.69
C ASN A 147 -2.80 1.76 9.73
N SER A 148 -2.41 3.01 9.44
CA SER A 148 -1.39 3.79 10.15
C SER A 148 -1.62 3.95 11.66
N GLU A 149 -2.89 3.92 12.07
CA GLU A 149 -3.35 4.11 13.44
C GLU A 149 -3.68 2.80 14.16
N CYS A 150 -3.59 1.65 13.48
CA CYS A 150 -3.91 0.38 14.10
C CYS A 150 -2.75 -0.13 14.98
N PRO A 151 -2.97 -0.37 16.29
CA PRO A 151 -1.96 -0.94 17.16
C PRO A 151 -1.86 -2.47 17.06
N ILE A 152 -2.76 -3.11 16.31
CA ILE A 152 -2.87 -4.57 16.23
C ILE A 152 -1.88 -5.13 15.20
N ILE A 153 -1.29 -6.28 15.54
CA ILE A 153 -0.32 -7.01 14.73
C ILE A 153 -0.97 -7.56 13.46
N VAL A 154 -0.24 -7.53 12.35
CA VAL A 154 -0.66 -8.18 11.10
C VAL A 154 -0.74 -9.70 11.23
N VAL A 155 -1.67 -10.30 10.50
CA VAL A 155 -1.71 -11.75 10.31
C VAL A 155 -0.48 -12.15 9.48
N PRO A 156 0.15 -13.33 9.72
CA PRO A 156 1.20 -13.84 8.84
C PRO A 156 0.77 -13.76 7.38
N GLN A 157 1.67 -13.26 6.52
CA GLN A 157 1.42 -13.05 5.09
C GLN A 157 0.33 -12.03 4.76
N SER A 158 -0.13 -11.20 5.70
CA SER A 158 -1.06 -10.10 5.42
C SER A 158 -0.43 -8.73 5.67
N ALA A 159 -0.86 -7.72 4.91
CA ALA A 159 -0.59 -6.32 5.21
C ALA A 159 -1.47 -5.80 6.36
N PHE A 160 -2.48 -6.56 6.80
CA PHE A 160 -3.47 -6.13 7.77
C PHE A 160 -3.54 -7.03 9.00
N CYS A 161 -3.97 -6.46 10.12
CA CYS A 161 -4.38 -7.23 11.28
C CYS A 161 -5.69 -7.99 11.04
N VAL A 162 -6.04 -8.93 11.92
CA VAL A 162 -7.27 -9.74 11.80
C VAL A 162 -8.52 -8.86 11.65
N GLN A 163 -8.56 -7.71 12.32
CA GLN A 163 -9.71 -6.81 12.25
C GLN A 163 -9.75 -6.05 10.91
N HIS A 164 -8.62 -5.50 10.47
CA HIS A 164 -8.55 -4.75 9.23
C HIS A 164 -8.51 -5.63 7.99
N GLY A 165 -8.13 -6.90 8.12
CA GLY A 165 -8.11 -7.86 7.03
C GLY A 165 -9.47 -8.45 6.68
N LYS A 166 -10.54 -8.19 7.46
CA LYS A 166 -11.89 -8.67 7.17
C LYS A 166 -12.59 -7.80 6.13
N CYS A 167 -13.33 -8.43 5.23
CA CYS A 167 -14.22 -7.74 4.31
C CYS A 167 -15.28 -6.94 5.09
N MET A 168 -15.53 -5.70 4.69
CA MET A 168 -16.58 -4.86 5.30
C MET A 168 -18.00 -5.17 4.80
N TRP A 169 -18.16 -6.14 3.89
CA TRP A 169 -19.48 -6.51 3.38
C TRP A 169 -20.25 -7.31 4.45
N PRO A 170 -21.51 -6.93 4.79
CA PRO A 170 -22.28 -7.62 5.82
C PRO A 170 -22.39 -9.12 5.58
N GLY A 171 -22.03 -9.92 6.60
CA GLY A 171 -22.04 -11.38 6.53
C GLY A 171 -20.88 -12.02 5.74
N CYS A 172 -19.94 -11.23 5.22
CA CYS A 172 -18.77 -11.77 4.54
C CYS A 172 -17.63 -12.11 5.51
N ASN A 173 -17.17 -13.37 5.48
CA ASN A 173 -15.99 -13.81 6.22
C ASN A 173 -14.70 -13.80 5.36
N GLY A 174 -14.77 -13.25 4.14
CA GLY A 174 -13.62 -13.16 3.24
C GLY A 174 -12.57 -12.18 3.73
N THR A 175 -11.31 -12.42 3.37
CA THR A 175 -10.19 -11.51 3.65
C THR A 175 -10.01 -10.50 2.53
N LYS A 176 -9.62 -9.28 2.90
CA LYS A 176 -9.20 -8.24 1.94
C LYS A 176 -7.94 -8.69 1.21
N PRO A 177 -7.79 -8.39 -0.09
CA PRO A 177 -6.55 -8.67 -0.81
C PRO A 177 -5.39 -7.85 -0.22
N ASN A 178 -4.19 -8.42 -0.24
CA ASN A 178 -2.97 -7.72 0.18
C ASN A 178 -2.41 -6.77 -0.88
N GLU A 179 -3.01 -6.75 -2.07
CA GLU A 179 -2.57 -5.90 -3.17
C GLU A 179 -3.32 -4.58 -3.10
N ALA A 180 -2.58 -3.48 -3.15
CA ALA A 180 -3.17 -2.15 -3.31
C ALA A 180 -3.74 -2.05 -4.73
N HIS A 181 -5.03 -1.75 -4.85
CA HIS A 181 -5.68 -1.45 -6.12
C HIS A 181 -5.87 0.06 -6.23
N ASN A 182 -5.36 0.68 -7.32
CA ASN A 182 -5.47 2.12 -7.58
C ASN A 182 -4.90 3.02 -6.47
N GLY A 183 -3.76 2.64 -5.87
CA GLY A 183 -3.06 3.47 -4.88
C GLY A 183 -3.62 3.40 -3.45
N GLY A 184 -4.57 2.49 -3.18
CA GLY A 184 -5.10 2.23 -1.86
C GLY A 184 -5.45 0.77 -1.66
N TYR A 185 -5.68 0.38 -0.41
CA TYR A 185 -6.22 -0.94 -0.10
C TYR A 185 -7.74 -0.87 -0.08
N SER A 186 -8.39 -1.89 -0.62
CA SER A 186 -9.85 -1.94 -0.66
C SER A 186 -10.48 -2.31 0.68
N ASP A 187 -11.70 -1.86 0.93
CA ASP A 187 -12.52 -2.29 2.06
C ASP A 187 -13.17 -3.67 1.91
N PHE A 188 -13.07 -4.26 0.72
CA PHE A 188 -13.78 -5.48 0.35
C PHE A 188 -12.83 -6.62 -0.06
N CYS A 189 -13.26 -7.87 0.17
CA CYS A 189 -12.55 -9.04 -0.34
C CYS A 189 -12.65 -9.12 -1.86
N ARG A 190 -11.82 -9.97 -2.48
CA ARG A 190 -11.75 -10.12 -3.95
C ARG A 190 -13.11 -10.37 -4.60
N ILE A 191 -13.94 -11.24 -4.02
CA ILE A 191 -15.29 -11.57 -4.53
C ILE A 191 -16.20 -10.33 -4.57
N HIS A 192 -16.15 -9.51 -3.53
CA HIS A 192 -16.93 -8.28 -3.44
C HIS A 192 -16.31 -7.12 -4.23
N LEU A 193 -15.04 -7.22 -4.60
CA LEU A 193 -14.34 -6.25 -5.44
C LEU A 193 -14.56 -6.47 -6.93
N THR A 194 -14.61 -7.73 -7.36
CA THR A 194 -14.63 -8.10 -8.78
C THR A 194 -16.05 -8.11 -9.34
N CYS A 195 -16.16 -7.77 -10.61
CA CYS A 195 -17.40 -7.79 -11.39
C CYS A 195 -18.14 -9.12 -11.23
N ASN A 196 -19.47 -9.07 -11.09
CA ASN A 196 -20.30 -10.28 -10.95
C ASN A 196 -20.50 -11.05 -12.27
N THR A 197 -20.07 -10.47 -13.40
CA THR A 197 -20.15 -11.12 -14.72
C THR A 197 -19.12 -12.25 -14.80
N GLN A 198 -19.55 -13.44 -15.24
CA GLN A 198 -18.67 -14.60 -15.35
C GLN A 198 -17.39 -14.27 -16.13
N LEU A 199 -16.26 -14.74 -15.62
CA LEU A 199 -14.91 -14.56 -16.19
C LEU A 199 -14.39 -13.10 -16.22
N CYS A 200 -15.13 -12.14 -15.66
CA CYS A 200 -14.66 -10.76 -15.56
C CYS A 200 -13.89 -10.51 -14.26
N ASN A 201 -12.60 -10.21 -14.35
CA ASN A 201 -11.75 -9.89 -13.21
C ASN A 201 -11.63 -8.37 -12.93
N GLU A 202 -12.40 -7.55 -13.64
CA GLU A 202 -12.38 -6.09 -13.49
C GLU A 202 -13.03 -5.66 -12.18
N VAL A 203 -12.61 -4.51 -11.65
CA VAL A 203 -13.13 -3.94 -10.39
C VAL A 203 -14.53 -3.35 -10.60
N LYS A 204 -15.44 -3.63 -9.66
CA LYS A 204 -16.79 -3.04 -9.62
C LYS A 204 -16.75 -1.53 -9.44
N ILE A 205 -17.72 -0.83 -10.04
CA ILE A 205 -17.96 0.57 -9.71
C ILE A 205 -18.59 0.64 -8.31
N LYS A 206 -18.24 1.65 -7.50
CA LYS A 206 -18.83 1.85 -6.18
C LYS A 206 -20.36 1.94 -6.29
N GLY A 207 -21.07 1.03 -5.63
CA GLY A 207 -22.53 0.93 -5.66
C GLY A 207 -23.10 0.05 -6.80
N SER A 208 -22.28 -0.47 -7.71
CA SER A 208 -22.72 -1.40 -8.76
C SER A 208 -22.25 -2.82 -8.48
N LEU A 209 -23.03 -3.81 -8.94
CA LEU A 209 -22.61 -5.22 -8.97
C LEU A 209 -21.64 -5.52 -10.13
N HIS A 210 -21.45 -4.56 -11.05
CA HIS A 210 -20.68 -4.73 -12.27
C HIS A 210 -19.53 -3.71 -12.39
N CYS A 211 -18.56 -4.01 -13.26
CA CYS A 211 -17.50 -3.07 -13.62
C CYS A 211 -17.99 -2.11 -14.71
N VAL A 212 -17.22 -1.07 -15.02
CA VAL A 212 -17.54 -0.07 -16.07
C VAL A 212 -17.95 -0.70 -17.41
N LYS A 213 -17.34 -1.83 -17.80
CA LYS A 213 -17.64 -2.51 -19.07
C LYS A 213 -18.96 -3.27 -19.06
N HIS A 214 -19.44 -3.66 -17.87
CA HIS A 214 -20.62 -4.49 -17.68
C HIS A 214 -21.76 -3.74 -16.95
N THR A 215 -21.59 -2.47 -16.59
CA THR A 215 -22.65 -1.65 -16.00
C THR A 215 -23.45 -0.96 -17.11
N CYS A 216 -24.78 -1.07 -17.05
CA CYS A 216 -25.64 -0.38 -18.01
C CYS A 216 -25.49 1.13 -17.90
N LEU A 217 -25.27 1.81 -19.04
CA LEU A 217 -25.15 3.28 -19.08
C LEU A 217 -26.48 4.02 -18.85
N GLU A 218 -27.59 3.29 -18.71
CA GLU A 218 -28.89 3.87 -18.37
C GLU A 218 -28.90 4.22 -16.88
N ARG A 219 -29.35 5.43 -16.55
CA ARG A 219 -29.40 5.91 -15.16
C ARG A 219 -30.23 4.96 -14.29
N ASP A 220 -29.69 4.67 -13.10
CA ASP A 220 -30.32 3.81 -12.08
C ASP A 220 -30.59 2.36 -12.54
N CYS A 221 -29.89 1.88 -13.58
CA CYS A 221 -29.96 0.49 -14.01
C CYS A 221 -28.79 -0.33 -13.44
N GLU A 222 -29.10 -1.37 -12.67
CA GLU A 222 -28.11 -2.26 -12.07
C GLU A 222 -27.86 -3.54 -12.90
N GLU A 223 -28.53 -3.70 -14.04
CA GLU A 223 -28.40 -4.89 -14.90
C GLU A 223 -27.03 -4.97 -15.57
N SER A 224 -26.53 -6.20 -15.72
CA SER A 224 -25.31 -6.46 -16.48
C SER A 224 -25.55 -6.14 -17.95
N THR A 225 -24.61 -5.42 -18.54
CA THR A 225 -24.43 -5.46 -19.98
C THR A 225 -23.49 -6.61 -20.29
N GLY A 226 -23.79 -7.41 -21.32
CA GLY A 226 -22.85 -8.42 -21.81
C GLY A 226 -21.70 -7.73 -22.52
N SER A 227 -21.59 -7.90 -23.83
CA SER A 227 -20.61 -7.19 -24.66
C SER A 227 -21.07 -5.80 -25.14
N HIS A 228 -22.14 -5.25 -24.56
CA HIS A 228 -22.80 -4.02 -25.05
C HIS A 228 -22.74 -2.88 -24.02
N GLN A 229 -23.10 -1.66 -24.43
CA GLN A 229 -23.17 -0.48 -23.54
C GLN A 229 -24.47 -0.41 -22.72
N PHE A 230 -25.53 -1.09 -23.18
CA PHE A 230 -26.84 -1.12 -22.54
C PHE A 230 -27.27 -2.57 -22.35
N CYS A 231 -28.01 -2.86 -21.27
CA CYS A 231 -28.60 -4.18 -21.04
C CYS A 231 -29.73 -4.44 -22.05
N ASP A 232 -30.20 -5.68 -22.16
CA ASP A 232 -31.22 -6.04 -23.16
C ASP A 232 -32.54 -5.27 -22.98
N ASN A 233 -32.84 -4.83 -21.75
CA ASN A 233 -34.00 -3.99 -21.45
C ASN A 233 -33.85 -2.54 -21.93
N HIS A 234 -32.63 -2.06 -22.12
CA HIS A 234 -32.32 -0.70 -22.53
C HIS A 234 -31.74 -0.60 -23.94
N ARG A 235 -31.33 -1.70 -24.54
CA ARG A 235 -30.76 -1.72 -25.87
C ARG A 235 -31.85 -1.68 -26.95
N CYS A 236 -31.63 -0.91 -28.01
CA CYS A 236 -32.51 -0.89 -29.18
C CYS A 236 -32.61 -2.28 -29.84
N GLU A 237 -33.82 -2.72 -30.15
CA GLU A 237 -34.08 -4.03 -30.80
C GLU A 237 -33.66 -4.08 -32.28
N TYR A 238 -33.34 -2.93 -32.89
CA TYR A 238 -32.85 -2.90 -34.27
C TYR A 238 -31.47 -3.55 -34.36
N GLN A 239 -31.31 -4.47 -35.32
CA GLN A 239 -30.10 -5.26 -35.47
C GLN A 239 -28.85 -4.37 -35.58
N LYS A 240 -27.80 -4.69 -34.81
CA LYS A 240 -26.53 -3.93 -34.74
C LYS A 240 -26.64 -2.50 -34.20
N CYS A 241 -27.79 -2.08 -33.66
CA CYS A 241 -27.87 -0.79 -32.96
C CYS A 241 -27.25 -0.91 -31.56
N GLU A 242 -26.45 0.09 -31.19
CA GLU A 242 -25.81 0.19 -29.86
C GLU A 242 -26.45 1.28 -28.99
N HIS A 243 -27.49 1.96 -29.48
CA HIS A 243 -28.14 3.05 -28.74
C HIS A 243 -29.23 2.55 -27.78
N ALA A 244 -29.49 3.36 -26.75
CA ALA A 244 -30.58 3.14 -25.80
C ALA A 244 -31.98 3.24 -26.46
N LYS A 245 -32.95 2.50 -25.92
CA LYS A 245 -34.38 2.62 -26.21
C LYS A 245 -34.86 4.04 -25.92
N ALA A 246 -35.70 4.59 -26.80
CA ALA A 246 -36.26 5.92 -26.57
C ALA A 246 -37.30 5.90 -25.44
N TRP A 247 -37.18 6.85 -24.52
CA TRP A 247 -38.24 7.17 -23.56
C TRP A 247 -39.42 7.85 -24.27
N LEU A 248 -40.62 7.31 -24.10
CA LEU A 248 -41.85 8.02 -24.49
C LEU A 248 -42.34 8.87 -23.31
N SER A 249 -43.03 9.96 -23.61
CA SER A 249 -43.51 10.98 -22.64
C SER A 249 -44.45 10.47 -21.54
N ARG A 250 -44.76 9.16 -21.49
CA ARG A 250 -45.64 8.52 -20.50
C ARG A 250 -44.97 7.38 -19.74
N GLY A 251 -43.65 7.40 -19.62
CA GLY A 251 -42.88 6.36 -18.91
C GLY A 251 -42.86 4.99 -19.59
N ARG A 252 -43.41 4.87 -20.81
CA ARG A 252 -43.27 3.66 -21.64
C ARG A 252 -41.98 3.78 -22.45
N LYS A 253 -41.18 2.72 -22.48
CA LYS A 253 -40.02 2.63 -23.37
C LYS A 253 -40.48 2.09 -24.73
N ASN A 254 -40.05 2.70 -25.82
CA ASN A 254 -40.21 2.08 -27.13
C ASN A 254 -39.11 1.02 -27.31
N ASN A 255 -39.37 0.01 -28.13
CA ASN A 255 -38.40 -1.03 -28.48
C ASN A 255 -37.24 -0.51 -29.33
N LEU A 256 -37.42 0.68 -29.91
CA LEU A 256 -36.49 1.35 -30.80
C LEU A 256 -35.86 2.58 -30.14
N CYS A 257 -34.60 2.87 -30.48
CA CYS A 257 -33.94 4.13 -30.11
C CYS A 257 -34.58 5.32 -30.83
N ALA A 258 -34.24 6.55 -30.44
CA ALA A 258 -34.81 7.75 -31.04
C ALA A 258 -34.60 7.82 -32.57
N LEU A 259 -33.45 7.36 -33.05
CA LEU A 259 -33.10 7.32 -34.48
C LEU A 259 -33.98 6.33 -35.26
N HIS A 260 -34.36 5.20 -34.66
CA HIS A 260 -35.17 4.17 -35.29
C HIS A 260 -36.68 4.39 -35.09
N ASN A 261 -37.09 5.01 -33.98
CA ASN A 261 -38.48 5.36 -33.70
C ASN A 261 -39.03 6.40 -34.71
N TYR A 262 -38.17 7.31 -35.20
CA TYR A 262 -38.57 8.29 -36.20
C TYR A 262 -38.87 7.67 -37.59
N ARG A 263 -38.40 6.45 -37.87
CA ARG A 263 -38.56 5.80 -39.18
C ARG A 263 -39.86 5.00 -39.35
N SER A 264 -40.59 4.66 -38.27
CA SER A 264 -41.59 3.59 -38.31
C SER A 264 -43.05 4.04 -38.51
N LYS A 265 -43.34 4.87 -39.53
CA LYS A 265 -44.71 4.86 -40.07
C LYS A 265 -44.88 4.78 -41.58
N ASN A 266 -43.91 5.12 -42.48
CA ASN A 266 -44.09 4.93 -43.95
C ASN A 266 -42.85 5.25 -44.87
N CYS A 267 -41.58 5.19 -44.44
CA CYS A 267 -40.46 5.59 -45.31
C CYS A 267 -39.60 4.40 -45.80
N GLN A 268 -39.63 4.11 -47.11
CA GLN A 268 -38.90 3.00 -47.76
C GLN A 268 -37.60 3.41 -48.48
N LEU A 269 -37.13 4.67 -48.39
CA LEU A 269 -35.97 5.09 -49.18
C LEU A 269 -34.62 4.80 -48.49
N PRO A 270 -33.62 4.23 -49.21
CA PRO A 270 -32.25 4.08 -48.74
C PRO A 270 -31.56 5.44 -48.66
N VAL A 271 -30.89 5.72 -47.55
CA VAL A 271 -30.55 7.08 -47.13
C VAL A 271 -29.15 7.49 -47.58
N SER A 272 -29.07 8.25 -48.68
CA SER A 272 -27.95 9.16 -48.97
C SER A 272 -28.22 10.61 -48.49
N GLU A 273 -29.46 10.92 -48.08
CA GLU A 273 -29.87 12.23 -47.50
C GLU A 273 -29.58 12.39 -45.99
N MET A 274 -28.80 11.48 -45.39
CA MET A 274 -28.55 11.45 -43.94
C MET A 274 -27.71 12.65 -43.47
N GLU A 275 -26.91 13.27 -44.33
CA GLU A 275 -26.13 14.45 -43.95
C GLU A 275 -27.01 15.69 -43.70
N LEU A 276 -28.10 15.82 -44.47
CA LEU A 276 -29.06 16.92 -44.33
C LEU A 276 -29.94 16.76 -43.10
N TYR A 277 -30.37 15.52 -42.82
CA TYR A 277 -31.17 15.22 -41.64
C TYR A 277 -30.33 15.30 -40.35
N ARG A 278 -29.06 14.87 -40.39
CA ARG A 278 -28.13 15.00 -39.27
C ARG A 278 -27.88 16.47 -38.92
N LYS A 279 -27.60 17.34 -39.92
CA LYS A 279 -27.47 18.79 -39.69
C LYS A 279 -28.72 19.43 -39.10
N THR A 280 -29.90 19.02 -39.56
CA THR A 280 -31.17 19.58 -39.05
C THR A 280 -31.45 19.15 -37.61
N GLN A 281 -31.04 17.94 -37.22
CA GLN A 281 -31.17 17.45 -35.85
C GLN A 281 -30.10 18.02 -34.91
N GLU A 282 -28.86 18.21 -35.40
CA GLU A 282 -27.80 18.91 -34.66
C GLU A 282 -28.26 20.32 -34.27
N VAL A 283 -28.80 21.10 -35.22
CA VAL A 283 -29.31 22.47 -34.94
C VAL A 283 -30.47 22.47 -33.94
N LYS A 284 -31.36 21.47 -33.98
CA LYS A 284 -32.47 21.36 -33.00
C LYS A 284 -31.97 20.98 -31.60
N MET A 285 -30.99 20.09 -31.49
CA MET A 285 -30.37 19.70 -30.23
C MET A 285 -29.55 20.84 -29.63
N GLU A 286 -28.78 21.56 -30.44
CA GLU A 286 -28.01 22.73 -30.01
C GLU A 286 -28.93 23.84 -29.46
N LYS A 287 -30.12 24.03 -30.05
CA LYS A 287 -31.12 24.97 -29.53
C LYS A 287 -31.66 24.58 -28.14
N LEU A 288 -31.90 23.28 -27.91
CA LEU A 288 -32.36 22.79 -26.59
C LEU A 288 -31.24 22.92 -25.54
N CYS A 289 -30.01 22.61 -25.91
CA CYS A 289 -28.84 22.82 -25.06
C CYS A 289 -28.64 24.31 -24.72
N LEU A 290 -28.82 25.21 -25.68
CA LEU A 290 -28.72 26.66 -25.46
C LEU A 290 -29.80 27.13 -24.47
N HIS A 291 -31.06 26.75 -24.67
CA HIS A 291 -32.14 27.10 -23.74
C HIS A 291 -31.88 26.61 -22.31
N HIS A 292 -31.37 25.39 -22.15
CA HIS A 292 -31.03 24.85 -20.84
C HIS A 292 -29.87 25.61 -20.19
N PHE A 293 -28.84 25.94 -20.96
CA PHE A 293 -27.68 26.69 -20.48
C PHE A 293 -28.05 28.13 -20.10
N THR A 294 -28.93 28.79 -20.86
CA THR A 294 -29.44 30.12 -20.52
C THR A 294 -30.23 30.10 -19.20
N ALA A 295 -31.08 29.08 -18.98
CA ALA A 295 -31.83 28.94 -17.73
C ALA A 295 -30.91 28.73 -16.51
N GLN A 296 -29.88 27.88 -16.62
CA GLN A 296 -28.90 27.67 -15.54
C GLN A 296 -28.12 28.95 -15.17
N LEU A 297 -27.87 29.82 -16.15
CA LEU A 297 -27.17 31.09 -15.93
C LEU A 297 -28.03 32.19 -15.33
N GLU A 298 -29.36 32.10 -15.49
CA GLU A 298 -30.30 32.96 -14.77
C GLU A 298 -30.38 32.58 -13.28
N GLU A 299 -30.14 31.31 -12.96
CA GLU A 299 -30.13 30.79 -11.59
C GLU A 299 -28.78 30.99 -10.85
N ALA A 300 -27.65 30.97 -11.57
CA ALA A 300 -26.32 31.18 -11.01
C ALA A 300 -26.02 32.68 -10.75
N GLY A 301 -26.48 33.19 -9.60
CA GLY A 301 -26.43 34.61 -9.20
C GLY A 301 -25.05 35.24 -8.90
N GLY A 302 -24.06 35.14 -9.79
CA GLY A 302 -22.73 35.74 -9.64
C GLY A 302 -22.31 36.65 -10.82
N ASP A 303 -22.10 37.96 -10.57
CA ASP A 303 -21.90 38.97 -11.63
C ASP A 303 -20.67 38.74 -12.53
N LYS A 304 -19.57 38.17 -12.01
CA LYS A 304 -18.34 37.94 -12.80
C LYS A 304 -18.44 36.72 -13.73
N GLU A 305 -19.12 35.66 -13.32
CA GLU A 305 -19.38 34.49 -14.17
C GLU A 305 -20.46 34.79 -15.21
N ARG A 306 -21.39 35.70 -14.90
CA ARG A 306 -22.44 36.17 -15.81
C ARG A 306 -21.88 36.86 -17.05
N VAL A 307 -20.82 37.66 -16.93
CA VAL A 307 -20.19 38.35 -18.08
C VAL A 307 -19.50 37.37 -19.02
N LYS A 308 -18.69 36.43 -18.49
CA LYS A 308 -18.02 35.40 -19.32
C LYS A 308 -19.03 34.50 -20.03
N SER A 309 -20.06 34.09 -19.31
CA SER A 309 -21.11 33.23 -19.85
C SER A 309 -21.96 33.93 -20.91
N LYS A 310 -22.23 35.24 -20.75
CA LYS A 310 -22.93 36.04 -21.75
C LYS A 310 -22.18 36.11 -23.08
N THR A 311 -20.86 36.34 -23.06
CA THR A 311 -20.05 36.33 -24.30
C THR A 311 -20.08 34.97 -24.99
N GLN A 312 -20.11 33.87 -24.24
CA GLN A 312 -20.20 32.52 -24.80
C GLN A 312 -21.59 32.21 -25.37
N ILE A 313 -22.67 32.70 -24.73
CA ILE A 313 -24.03 32.63 -25.26
C ILE A 313 -24.15 33.42 -26.56
N ASP A 314 -23.64 34.65 -26.61
CA ASP A 314 -23.75 35.50 -27.81
C ASP A 314 -23.03 34.83 -29.00
N LYS A 315 -21.88 34.21 -28.76
CA LYS A 315 -21.15 33.43 -29.77
C LYS A 315 -21.95 32.24 -30.28
N LEU A 316 -22.53 31.43 -29.39
CA LEU A 316 -23.35 30.27 -29.77
C LEU A 316 -24.63 30.70 -30.50
N THR A 317 -25.23 31.81 -30.08
CA THR A 317 -26.43 32.38 -30.71
C THR A 317 -26.15 32.81 -32.15
N MET A 318 -24.98 33.41 -32.40
CA MET A 318 -24.55 33.79 -33.74
C MET A 318 -24.33 32.55 -34.63
N GLN A 319 -23.63 31.53 -34.12
CA GLN A 319 -23.41 30.28 -34.85
C GLN A 319 -24.73 29.56 -35.22
N LEU A 320 -25.70 29.55 -34.30
CA LEU A 320 -27.03 29.00 -34.57
C LEU A 320 -27.78 29.79 -35.65
N ARG A 321 -27.71 31.13 -35.62
CA ARG A 321 -28.33 31.99 -36.64
C ARG A 321 -27.77 31.67 -38.03
N ASP A 322 -26.45 31.57 -38.15
CA ASP A 322 -25.79 31.23 -39.42
C ASP A 322 -26.20 29.83 -39.90
N GLY A 323 -26.30 28.86 -38.98
CA GLY A 323 -26.80 27.51 -39.28
C GLY A 323 -28.24 27.51 -39.80
N TYR A 324 -29.13 28.33 -39.21
CA TYR A 324 -30.51 28.49 -39.69
C TYR A 324 -30.60 29.12 -41.07
N GLU A 325 -29.76 30.11 -41.36
CA GLU A 325 -29.75 30.77 -42.66
C GLU A 325 -29.28 29.81 -43.77
N GLN A 326 -28.25 29.00 -43.49
CA GLN A 326 -27.81 27.94 -44.39
C GLN A 326 -28.90 26.90 -44.65
N LEU A 327 -29.63 26.48 -43.60
CA LEU A 327 -30.77 25.56 -43.75
C LEU A 327 -31.89 26.17 -44.61
N ALA A 328 -32.23 27.44 -44.38
CA ALA A 328 -33.24 28.14 -45.16
C ALA A 328 -32.82 28.30 -46.64
N GLN A 329 -31.53 28.54 -46.90
CA GLN A 329 -31.00 28.59 -48.27
C GLN A 329 -31.08 27.22 -48.95
N HIS A 330 -30.81 26.14 -48.21
CA HIS A 330 -30.93 24.78 -48.74
C HIS A 330 -32.39 24.42 -49.06
N ASP A 331 -33.34 24.78 -48.19
CA ASP A 331 -34.77 24.56 -48.43
C ASP A 331 -35.27 25.30 -49.69
N ARG A 332 -34.78 26.54 -49.93
CA ARG A 332 -35.05 27.26 -51.17
C ARG A 332 -34.54 26.51 -52.40
N ARG A 333 -33.31 26.00 -52.38
CA ARG A 333 -32.74 25.22 -53.49
C ARG A 333 -33.52 23.93 -53.77
N LEU A 334 -34.00 23.24 -52.74
CA LEU A 334 -34.82 22.05 -52.91
C LEU A 334 -36.13 22.37 -53.62
N LYS A 335 -36.82 23.44 -53.21
CA LYS A 335 -38.05 23.90 -53.87
C LYS A 335 -37.84 24.31 -55.33
N GLU A 336 -36.70 24.94 -55.64
CA GLU A 336 -36.30 25.25 -57.02
C GLU A 336 -36.11 23.96 -57.85
N LEU A 337 -35.41 22.96 -57.31
CA LEU A 337 -35.20 21.67 -57.98
C LEU A 337 -36.51 20.92 -58.21
N GLU A 338 -37.44 20.93 -57.26
CA GLU A 338 -38.78 20.35 -57.41
C GLU A 338 -39.60 21.05 -58.48
N SER A 339 -39.55 22.39 -58.53
CA SER A 339 -40.18 23.18 -59.59
C SER A 339 -39.60 22.84 -60.97
N HIS A 340 -38.28 22.67 -61.08
CA HIS A 340 -37.64 22.23 -62.32
C HIS A 340 -38.05 20.82 -62.75
N LYS A 341 -38.11 19.85 -61.83
CA LYS A 341 -38.60 18.49 -62.11
C LYS A 341 -40.05 18.49 -62.59
N SER A 342 -40.89 19.34 -62.01
CA SER A 342 -42.30 19.45 -62.38
C SER A 342 -42.48 20.03 -63.79
N LYS A 343 -41.62 20.99 -64.18
CA LYS A 343 -41.60 21.57 -65.53
C LYS A 343 -41.04 20.61 -66.58
N SER A 344 -40.01 19.83 -66.26
CA SER A 344 -39.43 18.87 -67.20
C SER A 344 -40.32 17.65 -67.46
N ALA A 345 -41.11 17.22 -66.46
CA ALA A 345 -42.09 16.14 -66.63
C ALA A 345 -43.22 16.48 -67.63
N GLY A 346 -43.57 17.76 -67.79
CA GLY A 346 -44.60 18.19 -68.75
C GLY A 346 -44.15 18.23 -70.21
N TRP A 347 -42.84 18.17 -70.49
CA TRP A 347 -42.29 18.28 -71.85
C TRP A 347 -42.19 16.94 -72.60
N PHE A 348 -42.33 15.81 -71.90
CA PHE A 348 -42.26 14.47 -72.49
C PHE A 348 -43.64 13.81 -72.69
N GLY A 349 -44.73 14.57 -72.50
CA GLY A 349 -46.11 14.08 -72.54
C GLY A 349 -46.98 14.63 -73.67
N ALA A 350 -46.39 15.17 -74.74
CA ALA A 350 -47.10 15.68 -75.93
C ALA A 350 -46.70 14.90 -77.17
#